data_AF-A0A2E9Q7K4-F1
#
_entry.id   AF-A0A2E9Q7K4-F1
#
_cell.length_a   1.000
_cell.length_b   1.000
_cell.length_c   1.000
_cell.angle_alpha   90.00
_cell.angle_beta   90.00
_cell.angle_gamma   90.00
#
_symmetry.space_group_name_H-M   'P 1'
#
loop_
_entity.id
_entity.type
_entity.pdbx_description
1 polymer ?
#
loop_
_entity_poly.entity_id
_entity_poly.type
_entity_poly.pdbx_seq_one_letter_code
_entity_poly.pdbx_strand_id
1 'polypeptide(L)'
;MSRFRRTAAAFPAALLLFLAGCPENDDDALMLHIYHSLNDEIQDAVDGTEIPPEYMAALISLESHPAGNRDSQRFEPGIYERLIELKYSGEPFGYIPRNKIKDLDDQKLRELATSYGLTQIMGYHCLELGCSIGDLKGEFHLLWAVAYIRDHYGKQIRKKNWEASFRMHNTGRVDGTTARKDYVEKGLARMQYYRKWIQQEGSLF
;
A
#
# COMPACT_ATOMS: atom_id res chain seq x y z
N MET A 1 -27.78 -28.37 66.72
CA MET A 1 -28.48 -28.35 65.41
C MET A 1 -27.85 -27.29 64.52
N SER A 2 -27.32 -27.74 63.39
CA SER A 2 -26.88 -27.08 62.14
C SER A 2 -26.50 -25.59 62.11
N ARG A 3 -25.21 -25.32 61.85
CA ARG A 3 -24.70 -24.07 61.26
C ARG A 3 -24.83 -24.17 59.73
N PHE A 4 -25.69 -23.39 59.10
CA PHE A 4 -25.73 -23.23 57.65
C PHE A 4 -24.64 -22.25 57.20
N ARG A 5 -23.53 -22.78 56.67
CA ARG A 5 -22.54 -21.98 55.93
C ARG A 5 -23.04 -21.76 54.51
N ARG A 6 -23.09 -20.49 54.10
CA ARG A 6 -23.28 -20.05 52.72
C ARG A 6 -22.14 -20.59 51.85
N THR A 7 -22.47 -21.43 50.88
CA THR A 7 -21.61 -21.69 49.71
C THR A 7 -22.10 -20.78 48.59
N ALA A 8 -21.38 -19.69 48.36
CA ALA A 8 -21.49 -18.94 47.13
C ALA A 8 -21.04 -19.86 45.98
N ALA A 9 -21.92 -20.07 45.00
CA ALA A 9 -21.56 -20.77 43.78
C ALA A 9 -20.50 -19.94 43.05
N ALA A 10 -19.29 -20.47 42.92
CA ALA A 10 -18.28 -19.94 42.02
C ALA A 10 -18.80 -20.17 40.59
N PHE A 11 -19.17 -19.08 39.91
CA PHE A 11 -19.29 -19.11 38.46
C PHE A 11 -17.92 -19.47 37.88
N PRO A 12 -17.80 -20.47 37.00
CA PRO A 12 -16.54 -20.73 36.33
C PRO A 12 -16.32 -19.58 35.35
N ALA A 13 -15.36 -18.70 35.65
CA ALA A 13 -14.87 -17.64 34.76
C ALA A 13 -13.98 -18.22 33.64
N ALA A 14 -14.44 -19.30 33.00
CA ALA A 14 -13.69 -20.06 32.02
C ALA A 14 -14.58 -20.39 30.83
N LEU A 15 -15.13 -19.38 30.17
CA LEU A 15 -15.74 -19.54 28.84
C LEU A 15 -15.97 -18.19 28.12
N LEU A 16 -14.92 -17.37 27.96
CA LEU A 16 -14.99 -16.13 27.18
C LEU A 16 -13.68 -15.85 26.41
N LEU A 17 -13.07 -16.86 25.78
CA LEU A 17 -11.76 -16.70 25.13
C LEU A 17 -11.59 -17.33 23.74
N PHE A 18 -12.67 -17.60 22.98
CA PHE A 18 -12.52 -18.29 21.68
C PHE A 18 -13.31 -17.69 20.52
N LEU A 19 -13.28 -16.35 20.35
CA LEU A 19 -13.79 -15.70 19.13
C LEU A 19 -12.86 -14.63 18.53
N ALA A 20 -11.69 -14.36 19.13
CA ALA A 20 -10.84 -13.22 18.73
C ALA A 20 -9.90 -13.50 17.55
N GLY A 21 -9.83 -14.75 17.06
CA GLY A 21 -8.85 -15.13 16.04
C GLY A 21 -9.39 -15.30 14.63
N CYS A 22 -10.71 -15.34 14.41
CA CYS A 22 -11.24 -15.40 13.03
C CYS A 22 -11.32 -14.01 12.41
N PRO A 23 -11.10 -13.89 11.08
CA PRO A 23 -11.43 -12.66 10.37
C PRO A 23 -12.89 -12.26 10.54
N GLU A 24 -13.14 -10.98 10.79
CA GLU A 24 -14.47 -10.43 11.05
C GLU A 24 -15.27 -10.19 9.76
N ASN A 25 -14.61 -9.97 8.64
CA ASN A 25 -15.19 -9.77 7.30
C ASN A 25 -14.13 -9.97 6.19
N ASP A 26 -14.53 -9.72 4.94
CA ASP A 26 -13.66 -9.90 3.78
C ASP A 26 -12.42 -9.00 3.78
N ASP A 27 -12.51 -7.76 4.28
CA ASP A 27 -11.35 -6.86 4.38
C ASP A 27 -10.37 -7.35 5.46
N ASP A 28 -10.88 -7.85 6.60
CA ASP A 28 -10.05 -8.47 7.63
C ASP A 28 -9.34 -9.73 7.12
N ALA A 29 -10.07 -10.60 6.41
CA ALA A 29 -9.53 -11.81 5.80
C ALA A 29 -8.50 -11.50 4.73
N LEU A 30 -8.73 -10.45 3.94
CA LEU A 30 -7.76 -9.96 2.97
C LEU A 30 -6.47 -9.48 3.64
N MET A 31 -6.57 -8.72 4.73
CA MET A 31 -5.38 -8.24 5.44
C MET A 31 -4.62 -9.36 6.14
N LEU A 32 -5.31 -10.40 6.63
CA LEU A 32 -4.66 -11.62 7.10
C LEU A 32 -3.89 -12.33 5.98
N HIS A 33 -4.48 -12.42 4.78
CA HIS A 33 -3.80 -12.98 3.61
C HIS A 33 -2.54 -12.19 3.25
N ILE A 34 -2.62 -10.85 3.24
CA ILE A 34 -1.46 -9.98 3.02
C ILE A 34 -0.41 -10.18 4.11
N TYR A 35 -0.82 -10.36 5.37
CA TYR A 35 0.11 -10.62 6.47
C TYR A 35 0.91 -11.90 6.22
N HIS A 36 0.24 -13.02 5.97
CA HIS A 36 0.93 -14.30 5.74
C HIS A 36 1.78 -14.33 4.49
N SER A 37 1.47 -13.54 3.46
CA SER A 37 2.18 -13.56 2.18
C SER A 37 3.31 -12.54 2.07
N LEU A 38 3.21 -11.40 2.77
CA LEU A 38 4.08 -10.23 2.54
C LEU A 38 4.66 -9.61 3.81
N ASN A 39 4.31 -10.05 5.02
CA ASN A 39 4.72 -9.36 6.25
C ASN A 39 6.23 -9.17 6.35
N ASP A 40 7.04 -10.20 6.14
CA ASP A 40 8.50 -10.09 6.31
C ASP A 40 9.10 -9.07 5.32
N GLU A 41 8.69 -9.13 4.05
CA GLU A 41 9.15 -8.16 3.04
C GLU A 41 8.65 -6.73 3.30
N ILE A 42 7.44 -6.58 3.82
CA ILE A 42 6.91 -5.28 4.22
C ILE A 42 7.73 -4.72 5.38
N GLN A 43 8.00 -5.53 6.41
CA GLN A 43 8.78 -5.13 7.58
C GLN A 43 10.21 -4.75 7.18
N ASP A 44 10.87 -5.58 6.37
CA ASP A 44 12.22 -5.33 5.87
C ASP A 44 12.29 -4.02 5.05
N ALA A 45 11.29 -3.76 4.21
CA ALA A 45 11.29 -2.57 3.38
C ALA A 45 11.06 -1.28 4.18
N VAL A 46 10.23 -1.32 5.22
CA VAL A 46 9.89 -0.13 6.01
C VAL A 46 10.79 0.08 7.23
N ASP A 47 11.65 -0.89 7.57
CA ASP A 47 12.56 -0.78 8.71
C ASP A 47 13.42 0.48 8.66
N GLY A 48 13.57 1.14 9.80
CA GLY A 48 14.26 2.42 9.92
C GLY A 48 13.58 3.63 9.25
N THR A 49 12.35 3.49 8.75
CA THR A 49 11.58 4.59 8.12
C THR A 49 10.41 5.08 8.97
N GLU A 50 9.81 6.22 8.61
CA GLU A 50 8.57 6.72 9.22
C GLU A 50 7.30 6.01 8.74
N ILE A 51 7.40 5.12 7.75
CA ILE A 51 6.25 4.46 7.14
C ILE A 51 5.90 3.23 7.99
N PRO A 52 4.70 3.15 8.57
CA PRO A 52 4.34 1.99 9.36
C PRO A 52 3.96 0.81 8.46
N PRO A 53 4.24 -0.45 8.85
CA PRO A 53 3.96 -1.63 8.04
C PRO A 53 2.47 -1.74 7.68
N GLU A 54 1.56 -1.34 8.56
CA GLU A 54 0.12 -1.34 8.26
C GLU A 54 -0.29 -0.37 7.15
N TYR A 55 0.42 0.76 6.97
CA TYR A 55 0.15 1.66 5.86
C TYR A 55 0.59 1.02 4.55
N MET A 56 1.78 0.42 4.52
CA MET A 56 2.29 -0.27 3.33
C MET A 56 1.37 -1.43 2.94
N ALA A 57 0.98 -2.28 3.89
CA ALA A 57 0.06 -3.39 3.62
C ALA A 57 -1.30 -2.93 3.10
N ALA A 58 -1.88 -1.90 3.73
CA ALA A 58 -3.15 -1.33 3.27
C ALA A 58 -3.04 -0.75 1.86
N LEU A 59 -1.95 -0.06 1.55
CA LEU A 59 -1.69 0.44 0.21
C LEU A 59 -1.60 -0.69 -0.82
N ILE A 60 -0.84 -1.75 -0.54
CA ILE A 60 -0.71 -2.92 -1.41
C ILE A 60 -2.07 -3.54 -1.73
N SER A 61 -2.93 -3.67 -0.71
CA SER A 61 -4.27 -4.24 -0.85
C SER A 61 -5.21 -3.40 -1.75
N LEU A 62 -4.92 -2.10 -1.90
CA LEU A 62 -5.71 -1.17 -2.69
C LEU A 62 -5.23 -1.08 -4.14
N GLU A 63 -3.93 -1.17 -4.35
CA GLU A 63 -3.26 -0.89 -5.63
C GLU A 63 -3.13 -2.11 -6.53
N SER A 64 -2.64 -3.23 -5.98
CA SER A 64 -2.44 -4.44 -6.78
C SER A 64 -3.74 -5.19 -7.03
N HIS A 65 -3.85 -5.79 -8.22
CA HIS A 65 -4.96 -6.67 -8.58
C HIS A 65 -4.49 -8.03 -9.11
N PRO A 66 -4.93 -9.17 -8.52
CA PRO A 66 -5.57 -9.24 -7.21
C PRO A 66 -4.67 -8.63 -6.11
N ALA A 67 -5.24 -8.32 -4.94
CA ALA A 67 -4.48 -7.72 -3.84
C ALA A 67 -3.31 -8.63 -3.43
N GLY A 68 -2.09 -8.07 -3.35
CA GLY A 68 -0.84 -8.80 -3.12
C GLY A 68 -0.17 -9.33 -4.40
N ASN A 69 -0.71 -9.05 -5.58
CA ASN A 69 -0.11 -9.49 -6.84
C ASN A 69 1.13 -8.66 -7.23
N ARG A 70 2.30 -9.30 -7.17
CA ARG A 70 3.60 -8.71 -7.56
C ARG A 70 3.70 -8.40 -9.05
N ASP A 71 2.98 -9.13 -9.88
CA ASP A 71 3.02 -8.98 -11.33
C ASP A 71 1.96 -8.00 -11.85
N SER A 72 1.26 -7.31 -10.95
CA SER A 72 0.20 -6.37 -11.32
C SER A 72 0.78 -5.23 -12.17
N GLN A 73 0.20 -5.00 -13.34
CA GLN A 73 0.62 -3.96 -14.27
C GLN A 73 -0.60 -3.33 -14.93
N ARG A 74 -0.55 -2.00 -15.13
CA ARG A 74 -1.61 -1.29 -15.84
C ARG A 74 -1.03 -0.19 -16.72
N PHE A 75 -1.25 -0.33 -18.02
CA PHE A 75 -0.93 0.74 -18.97
C PHE A 75 -1.96 1.88 -18.84
N GLU A 76 -1.47 3.12 -18.77
CA GLU A 76 -2.30 4.32 -18.66
C GLU A 76 -2.22 5.15 -19.96
N PRO A 77 -3.20 5.02 -20.88
CA PRO A 77 -3.16 5.70 -22.18
C PRO A 77 -2.98 7.21 -22.07
N GLY A 78 -3.64 7.85 -21.09
CA GLY A 78 -3.51 9.29 -20.86
C GLY A 78 -2.08 9.70 -20.44
N ILE A 79 -1.37 8.87 -19.66
CA ILE A 79 0.03 9.15 -19.31
C ILE A 79 0.94 8.97 -20.53
N TYR A 80 0.68 7.97 -21.36
CA TYR A 80 1.40 7.78 -22.61
C TYR A 80 1.24 8.99 -23.55
N GLU A 81 0.01 9.51 -23.72
CA GLU A 81 -0.25 10.72 -24.49
C GLU A 81 0.55 11.92 -23.96
N ARG A 82 0.57 12.13 -22.63
CA ARG A 82 1.37 13.19 -21.99
C ARG A 82 2.87 13.04 -22.24
N LEU A 83 3.40 11.82 -22.24
CA LEU A 83 4.80 11.55 -22.57
C LEU A 83 5.11 11.83 -24.05
N ILE A 84 4.17 11.52 -24.96
CA ILE A 84 4.27 11.84 -26.39
C ILE A 84 4.29 13.36 -26.60
N GLU A 85 3.41 14.10 -25.93
CA GLU A 85 3.39 15.58 -25.94
C GLU A 85 4.72 16.18 -25.46
N LEU A 86 5.26 15.69 -24.33
CA LEU A 86 6.56 16.12 -23.82
C LEU A 86 7.69 15.80 -24.80
N LYS A 87 7.67 14.62 -25.43
CA LYS A 87 8.70 14.20 -26.38
C LYS A 87 8.71 15.08 -27.63
N TYR A 88 7.58 15.22 -28.31
CA TYR A 88 7.53 15.86 -29.63
C TYR A 88 7.33 17.37 -29.56
N SER A 89 6.39 17.82 -28.74
CA SER A 89 6.02 19.25 -28.63
C SER A 89 6.79 19.97 -27.52
N GLY A 90 7.31 19.24 -26.54
CA GLY A 90 7.99 19.83 -25.37
C GLY A 90 7.03 20.35 -24.31
N GLU A 91 5.75 19.98 -24.38
CA GLU A 91 4.76 20.33 -23.36
C GLU A 91 5.16 19.74 -22.00
N PRO A 92 5.28 20.56 -20.94
CA PRO A 92 5.72 20.07 -19.64
C PRO A 92 4.80 18.99 -19.06
N PHE A 93 5.40 17.93 -18.50
CA PHE A 93 4.70 16.90 -17.76
C PHE A 93 5.47 16.53 -16.49
N GLY A 94 4.90 16.88 -15.33
CA GLY A 94 5.56 16.70 -14.04
C GLY A 94 6.92 17.43 -13.99
N TYR A 95 7.90 16.81 -13.36
CA TYR A 95 9.29 17.28 -13.32
C TYR A 95 10.19 16.55 -14.33
N ILE A 96 9.61 15.83 -15.30
CA ILE A 96 10.36 15.02 -16.25
C ILE A 96 11.03 15.94 -17.28
N PRO A 97 12.36 15.99 -17.34
CA PRO A 97 13.02 16.80 -18.34
C PRO A 97 12.96 16.08 -19.70
N ARG A 98 12.59 16.82 -20.76
CA ARG A 98 12.42 16.29 -22.13
C ARG A 98 13.62 15.49 -22.62
N ASN A 99 14.84 15.90 -22.25
CA ASN A 99 16.07 15.23 -22.65
C ASN A 99 16.18 13.77 -22.16
N LYS A 100 15.42 13.36 -21.13
CA LYS A 100 15.36 11.98 -20.65
C LYS A 100 14.50 11.06 -21.54
N ILE A 101 13.58 11.63 -22.32
CA ILE A 101 12.61 10.85 -23.09
C ILE A 101 12.66 11.07 -24.60
N LYS A 102 13.29 12.15 -25.07
CA LYS A 102 13.28 12.54 -26.49
C LYS A 102 13.79 11.47 -27.46
N ASP A 103 14.71 10.62 -27.00
CA ASP A 103 15.37 9.59 -27.80
C ASP A 103 14.82 8.17 -27.52
N LEU A 104 13.81 8.04 -26.65
CA LEU A 104 13.21 6.74 -26.32
C LEU A 104 12.27 6.27 -27.43
N ASP A 105 12.23 4.97 -27.70
CA ASP A 105 11.27 4.38 -28.63
C ASP A 105 9.86 4.27 -28.02
N ASP A 106 8.88 3.86 -28.86
CA ASP A 106 7.49 3.71 -28.44
C ASP A 106 7.34 2.72 -27.28
N GLN A 107 8.06 1.60 -27.34
CA GLN A 107 7.99 0.57 -26.31
C GLN A 107 8.42 1.13 -24.96
N LYS A 108 9.49 1.93 -24.91
CA LYS A 108 10.00 2.54 -23.67
C LYS A 108 9.05 3.60 -23.15
N LEU A 109 8.41 4.37 -24.02
CA LEU A 109 7.35 5.30 -23.59
C LEU A 109 6.15 4.56 -22.99
N ARG A 110 5.77 3.41 -23.54
CA ARG A 110 4.71 2.57 -22.96
C ARG A 110 5.09 1.97 -21.62
N GLU A 111 6.33 1.53 -21.47
CA GLU A 111 6.87 1.06 -20.18
C GLU A 111 6.82 2.19 -19.13
N LEU A 112 7.22 3.41 -19.48
CA LEU A 112 7.11 4.56 -18.57
C LEU A 112 5.66 4.95 -18.24
N ALA A 113 4.72 4.71 -19.17
CA ALA A 113 3.29 4.95 -18.98
C ALA A 113 2.54 3.81 -18.28
N THR A 114 3.24 2.82 -17.74
CA THR A 114 2.64 1.67 -17.04
C THR A 114 2.92 1.76 -15.55
N SER A 115 1.93 1.45 -14.70
CA SER A 115 2.14 1.23 -13.26
C SER A 115 2.55 -0.21 -12.98
N TYR A 116 3.38 -0.42 -11.96
CA TYR A 116 3.98 -1.73 -11.67
C TYR A 116 3.82 -2.16 -10.21
N GLY A 117 3.66 -3.47 -10.02
CA GLY A 117 3.87 -4.17 -8.77
C GLY A 117 2.81 -3.95 -7.71
N LEU A 118 3.19 -4.25 -6.48
CA LEU A 118 2.32 -4.28 -5.30
C LEU A 118 1.67 -2.92 -5.00
N THR A 119 2.38 -1.83 -5.29
CA THR A 119 1.94 -0.46 -5.02
C THR A 119 1.62 0.36 -6.28
N GLN A 120 1.66 -0.25 -7.47
CA GLN A 120 1.30 0.42 -8.74
C GLN A 120 2.04 1.75 -8.98
N ILE A 121 3.33 1.84 -8.67
CA ILE A 121 4.15 3.01 -9.00
C ILE A 121 4.26 3.14 -10.52
N MET A 122 4.00 4.35 -11.03
CA MET A 122 4.13 4.64 -12.45
C MET A 122 5.59 4.57 -12.91
N GLY A 123 5.83 3.91 -14.03
CA GLY A 123 7.17 3.67 -14.59
C GLY A 123 7.97 4.95 -14.85
N TYR A 124 7.32 6.06 -15.19
CA TYR A 124 8.02 7.32 -15.40
C TYR A 124 8.71 7.86 -14.14
N HIS A 125 8.28 7.48 -12.93
CA HIS A 125 8.98 7.87 -11.70
C HIS A 125 10.39 7.29 -11.60
N CYS A 126 10.72 6.25 -12.37
CA CYS A 126 12.11 5.78 -12.50
C CYS A 126 13.07 6.91 -12.94
N LEU A 127 12.58 7.86 -13.73
CA LEU A 127 13.38 8.99 -14.22
C LEU A 127 13.77 9.96 -13.10
N GLU A 128 12.97 10.04 -12.04
CA GLU A 128 13.16 10.88 -10.85
C GLU A 128 13.91 10.12 -9.76
N LEU A 129 13.51 8.88 -9.50
CA LEU A 129 14.07 8.02 -8.44
C LEU A 129 15.46 7.45 -8.78
N GLY A 130 15.82 7.40 -10.06
CA GLY A 130 17.08 6.81 -10.51
C GLY A 130 17.09 5.28 -10.51
N CYS A 131 15.92 4.65 -10.51
CA CYS A 131 15.76 3.19 -10.66
C CYS A 131 15.42 2.78 -12.10
N SER A 132 15.35 1.48 -12.34
CA SER A 132 14.89 0.89 -13.60
C SER A 132 13.45 0.36 -13.48
N ILE A 133 12.78 0.18 -14.62
CA ILE A 133 11.49 -0.54 -14.68
C ILE A 133 11.62 -1.97 -14.13
N GLY A 134 12.79 -2.59 -14.29
CA GLY A 134 13.08 -3.90 -13.71
C GLY A 134 12.98 -3.89 -12.20
N ASP A 135 13.48 -2.83 -11.55
CA ASP A 135 13.43 -2.69 -10.10
C ASP A 135 12.00 -2.50 -9.59
N LEU A 136 11.15 -1.79 -10.33
CA LEU A 136 9.72 -1.65 -10.00
C LEU A 136 8.92 -2.95 -10.19
N LYS A 137 9.44 -3.92 -10.95
CA LYS A 137 8.82 -5.23 -11.15
C LYS A 137 9.40 -6.33 -10.26
N GLY A 138 10.62 -6.11 -9.77
CA GLY A 138 11.44 -7.13 -9.14
C GLY A 138 11.35 -7.15 -7.62
N GLU A 139 12.31 -7.86 -7.03
CA GLU A 139 12.43 -8.05 -5.58
C GLU A 139 12.56 -6.73 -4.79
N PHE A 140 13.12 -5.68 -5.42
CA PHE A 140 13.32 -4.38 -4.79
C PHE A 140 12.10 -3.45 -4.87
N HIS A 141 10.95 -3.91 -5.37
CA HIS A 141 9.77 -3.07 -5.57
C HIS A 141 9.39 -2.28 -4.32
N LEU A 142 9.34 -2.92 -3.14
CA LEU A 142 8.93 -2.24 -1.90
C LEU A 142 9.94 -1.21 -1.40
N LEU A 143 11.24 -1.41 -1.65
CA LEU A 143 12.27 -0.40 -1.35
C LEU A 143 12.07 0.87 -2.20
N TRP A 144 11.78 0.69 -3.49
CA TRP A 144 11.47 1.82 -4.38
C TRP A 144 10.12 2.45 -4.06
N ALA A 145 9.14 1.69 -3.58
CA ALA A 145 7.90 2.23 -3.04
C ALA A 145 8.14 3.12 -1.83
N VAL A 146 8.97 2.68 -0.89
CA VAL A 146 9.38 3.49 0.26
C VAL A 146 10.08 4.78 -0.20
N ALA A 147 11.01 4.70 -1.15
CA ALA A 147 11.68 5.88 -1.70
C ALA A 147 10.69 6.87 -2.33
N TYR A 148 9.78 6.37 -3.17
CA TYR A 148 8.70 7.15 -3.78
C TYR A 148 7.82 7.83 -2.74
N ILE A 149 7.34 7.08 -1.75
CA ILE A 149 6.49 7.60 -0.67
C ILE A 149 7.18 8.75 0.06
N ARG A 150 8.46 8.56 0.43
CA ARG A 150 9.23 9.55 1.20
C ARG A 150 9.42 10.84 0.42
N ASP A 151 9.72 10.74 -0.87
CA ASP A 151 9.97 11.90 -1.74
C ASP A 151 8.69 12.68 -2.07
N HIS A 152 7.62 11.97 -2.45
CA HIS A 152 6.40 12.61 -2.92
C HIS A 152 5.46 13.06 -1.81
N TYR A 153 5.36 12.30 -0.71
CA TYR A 153 4.40 12.60 0.35
C TYR A 153 4.81 12.19 1.76
N GLY A 154 6.10 11.96 2.02
CA GLY A 154 6.63 11.61 3.35
C GLY A 154 6.31 12.65 4.42
N LYS A 155 6.10 13.92 4.03
CA LYS A 155 5.61 14.97 4.95
C LYS A 155 4.25 14.63 5.57
N GLN A 156 3.35 13.98 4.83
CA GLN A 156 2.04 13.56 5.35
C GLN A 156 2.17 12.30 6.22
N ILE A 157 3.03 11.36 5.82
CA ILE A 157 3.37 10.17 6.63
C ILE A 157 3.88 10.60 8.01
N ARG A 158 4.86 11.51 8.09
CA ARG A 158 5.42 12.00 9.36
C ARG A 158 4.38 12.70 10.24
N LYS A 159 3.37 13.32 9.62
CA LYS A 159 2.23 13.94 10.33
C LYS A 159 1.15 12.94 10.72
N LYS A 160 1.29 11.66 10.34
CA LYS A 160 0.25 10.63 10.46
C LYS A 160 -1.07 11.03 9.79
N ASN A 161 -0.99 11.84 8.73
CA ASN A 161 -2.14 12.23 7.93
C ASN A 161 -2.40 11.17 6.85
N TRP A 162 -2.98 10.05 7.27
CA TRP A 162 -3.17 8.87 6.43
C TRP A 162 -4.13 9.11 5.28
N GLU A 163 -5.20 9.87 5.49
CA GLU A 163 -6.13 10.25 4.43
C GLU A 163 -5.43 10.97 3.29
N ALA A 164 -4.65 12.01 3.62
CA ALA A 164 -3.87 12.73 2.63
C ALA A 164 -2.82 11.83 1.97
N SER A 165 -2.22 10.90 2.71
CA SER A 165 -1.21 9.98 2.16
C SER A 165 -1.83 9.04 1.11
N PHE A 166 -3.01 8.49 1.38
CA PHE A 166 -3.77 7.69 0.40
C PHE A 166 -4.21 8.51 -0.82
N ARG A 167 -4.73 9.73 -0.61
CA ARG A 167 -5.09 10.62 -1.74
C ARG A 167 -3.88 10.98 -2.59
N MET A 168 -2.75 11.30 -1.96
CA MET A 168 -1.52 11.65 -2.68
C MET A 168 -0.97 10.47 -3.46
N HIS A 169 -1.04 9.24 -2.93
CA HIS A 169 -0.66 8.07 -3.72
C HIS A 169 -1.52 7.91 -4.97
N ASN A 170 -2.85 8.00 -4.81
CA ASN A 170 -3.78 7.77 -5.92
C ASN A 170 -3.86 8.93 -6.93
N THR A 171 -3.59 10.17 -6.51
CA THR A 171 -3.89 11.37 -7.32
C THR A 171 -2.74 12.37 -7.43
N GLY A 172 -1.66 12.18 -6.67
CA GLY A 172 -0.58 13.17 -6.52
C GLY A 172 -0.94 14.39 -5.67
N ARG A 173 -2.17 14.50 -5.13
CA ARG A 173 -2.67 15.70 -4.43
C ARG A 173 -3.22 15.41 -3.04
N VAL A 174 -2.96 16.31 -2.10
CA VAL A 174 -3.47 16.24 -0.71
C VAL A 174 -5.00 16.27 -0.65
N ASP A 175 -5.60 17.09 -1.50
CA ASP A 175 -7.03 17.33 -1.62
C ASP A 175 -7.66 16.61 -2.83
N GLY A 176 -6.92 15.69 -3.45
CA GLY A 176 -7.36 15.00 -4.66
C GLY A 176 -8.54 14.07 -4.43
N THR A 177 -9.46 14.05 -5.38
CA THR A 177 -10.59 13.11 -5.40
C THR A 177 -10.12 11.78 -5.99
N THR A 178 -10.17 10.72 -5.20
CA THR A 178 -9.83 9.37 -5.65
C THR A 178 -10.87 8.84 -6.63
N ALA A 179 -10.45 8.03 -7.60
CA ALA A 179 -11.36 7.45 -8.58
C ALA A 179 -12.44 6.54 -7.92
N ARG A 180 -12.02 5.75 -6.93
CA ARG A 180 -12.93 5.01 -6.05
C ARG A 180 -13.25 5.83 -4.81
N LYS A 181 -14.53 6.00 -4.48
CA LYS A 181 -14.99 6.80 -3.33
C LYS A 181 -14.60 6.21 -1.97
N ASP A 182 -14.52 4.89 -1.89
CA ASP A 182 -14.18 4.12 -0.68
C ASP A 182 -12.66 3.89 -0.52
N TYR A 183 -11.82 4.39 -1.44
CA TYR A 183 -10.37 4.13 -1.43
C TYR A 183 -9.71 4.51 -0.11
N VAL A 184 -10.00 5.72 0.38
CA VAL A 184 -9.41 6.24 1.62
C VAL A 184 -9.99 5.51 2.84
N GLU A 185 -11.31 5.33 2.89
CA GLU A 185 -12.01 4.64 3.97
C GLU A 185 -11.49 3.21 4.14
N LYS A 186 -11.40 2.45 3.04
CA LYS A 186 -10.83 1.09 3.05
C LYS A 186 -9.37 1.09 3.45
N GLY A 187 -8.57 2.04 2.97
CA GLY A 187 -7.17 2.17 3.39
C GLY A 187 -7.04 2.29 4.90
N LEU A 188 -7.83 3.18 5.51
CA LEU A 188 -7.82 3.37 6.97
C LEU A 188 -8.29 2.14 7.74
N ALA A 189 -9.37 1.49 7.28
CA ALA A 189 -9.88 0.27 7.92
C ALA A 189 -8.86 -0.87 7.84
N ARG A 190 -8.25 -1.06 6.67
CA ARG A 190 -7.25 -2.12 6.44
C ARG A 190 -5.95 -1.92 7.20
N MET A 191 -5.57 -0.67 7.48
CA MET A 191 -4.48 -0.40 8.42
C MET A 191 -4.79 -0.96 9.82
N GLN A 192 -6.04 -0.85 10.29
CA GLN A 192 -6.43 -1.37 11.60
C GLN A 192 -6.43 -2.90 11.62
N TYR A 193 -6.98 -3.55 10.58
CA TYR A 193 -6.93 -5.00 10.46
C TYR A 193 -5.49 -5.53 10.39
N TYR A 194 -4.62 -4.91 9.58
CA TYR A 194 -3.23 -5.36 9.51
C TYR A 194 -2.50 -5.18 10.84
N ARG A 195 -2.74 -4.08 11.57
CA ARG A 195 -2.18 -3.88 12.91
C ARG A 195 -2.65 -4.96 13.90
N LYS A 196 -3.92 -5.37 13.84
CA LYS A 196 -4.45 -6.50 14.60
C LYS A 196 -3.65 -7.77 14.30
N TRP A 197 -3.42 -8.08 13.02
CA TRP A 197 -2.68 -9.29 12.63
C TRP A 197 -1.21 -9.28 13.02
N ILE A 198 -0.55 -8.11 13.01
CA ILE A 198 0.81 -7.98 13.58
C ILE A 198 0.80 -8.34 15.07
N GLN A 199 -0.16 -7.84 15.85
CA GLN A 199 -0.24 -8.10 17.30
C GLN A 199 -0.57 -9.55 17.64
N GLN A 200 -1.29 -10.23 16.75
CA GLN A 200 -1.65 -11.64 16.88
C GLN A 200 -0.62 -12.56 16.22
N GLU A 201 0.43 -12.02 15.61
CA GLU A 201 1.41 -12.78 14.82
C GLU A 201 0.75 -13.63 13.70
N GLY A 202 -0.40 -13.18 13.18
CA GLY A 202 -1.23 -13.93 12.24
C GLY A 202 -1.90 -15.17 12.84
N SER A 203 -1.90 -15.32 14.17
CA SER A 203 -2.56 -16.42 14.86
C SER A 203 -4.08 -16.29 14.82
N LEU A 204 -4.74 -17.40 14.52
CA LEU A 204 -6.19 -17.56 14.67
C LEU A 204 -6.59 -18.02 16.09
N PHE A 205 -5.62 -18.16 17.00
CA PHE A 205 -5.80 -18.74 18.34
C PHE A 205 -5.05 -17.95 19.42
#